data_AF-A0A960SLZ9-F1
#
_entry.id   AF-A0A960SLZ9-F1
#
_cell.length_a   1.000
_cell.length_b   1.000
_cell.length_c   1.000
_cell.angle_alpha   90.00
_cell.angle_beta   90.00
_cell.angle_gamma   90.00
#
_symmetry.space_group_name_H-M   'P 1'
#
loop_
_entity.id
_entity.type
_entity.pdbx_description
1 polymer ?
#
loop_
_entity_poly.entity_id
_entity_poly.type
_entity_poly.pdbx_seq_one_letter_code
_entity_poly.pdbx_strand_id
1 'polypeptide(L)'
;MQLPISTSRIKRPAAAGGWWCGGRSRRRGTAFSLMELVAVMAILTLLSVVVVPVLIQVFDRMARTAEEERMTRLIEGLKGHVLRNRNIPFTNNLAPAIGTEIGLDPDAVLTNARGLRRVCLLDPAITNSLPIPFTQDWRGVTNNMPRLMGVLLVSSISRDLPATLVSGFTASSAAFSNIWYAADGALPTGWTWEGEPDDLILKRLNLRDLFVDVTLNYDTWTVSFTNLGRFTVDNSATNTLPGFSTVYSTRYLAGTVLGLHSHDGLTDTLESSEILRDPCSYVYEIDTWRGRLFTGRGVKLLGGLDLQSAHDLFLAAPWNANAKGNPAVNQQMVVDDMTAYMEAYLEWAEGGFQSKFGLVNEAKVKL
;
A
#
# COMPACT_ATOMS: atom_id res chain seq x y z
N MET A 1 -26.74 -23.20 -3.69
CA MET A 1 -26.84 -23.86 -2.38
C MET A 1 -27.71 -22.97 -1.49
N GLN A 2 -29.02 -23.17 -1.57
CA GLN A 2 -30.06 -22.38 -0.89
C GLN A 2 -30.40 -23.06 0.42
N LEU A 3 -30.44 -22.30 1.52
CA LEU A 3 -30.99 -22.73 2.79
C LEU A 3 -32.08 -21.77 3.26
N PRO A 4 -33.12 -22.26 3.97
CA PRO A 4 -34.46 -21.70 3.94
C PRO A 4 -34.81 -20.90 5.20
N ILE A 5 -35.69 -19.92 5.01
CA ILE A 5 -36.29 -19.07 6.04
C ILE A 5 -37.25 -19.92 6.89
N SER A 6 -36.97 -20.02 8.19
CA SER A 6 -37.80 -20.71 9.18
C SER A 6 -38.81 -19.74 9.79
N THR A 7 -40.09 -19.89 9.44
CA THR A 7 -41.22 -19.23 10.09
C THR A 7 -41.73 -20.08 11.25
N SER A 8 -41.45 -19.68 12.50
CA SER A 8 -42.01 -20.32 13.69
C SER A 8 -43.42 -19.80 13.98
N ARG A 9 -44.39 -20.62 13.58
CA ARG A 9 -45.82 -20.50 13.86
C ARG A 9 -46.10 -20.90 15.31
N ILE A 10 -46.35 -19.93 16.20
CA ILE A 10 -46.73 -20.21 17.59
C ILE A 10 -48.23 -20.54 17.68
N LYS A 11 -48.50 -21.73 18.23
CA LYS A 11 -49.81 -22.34 18.46
C LYS A 11 -50.58 -21.62 19.57
N ARG A 12 -51.87 -21.40 19.35
CA ARG A 12 -52.86 -21.10 20.39
C ARG A 12 -53.22 -22.37 21.15
N PRO A 13 -53.36 -22.35 22.48
CA PRO A 13 -54.17 -23.31 23.21
C PRO A 13 -55.57 -22.77 23.50
N ALA A 14 -56.50 -23.72 23.51
CA ALA A 14 -57.93 -23.55 23.72
C ALA A 14 -58.31 -23.51 25.21
N ALA A 15 -59.46 -22.86 25.41
CA ALA A 15 -60.35 -22.75 26.56
C ALA A 15 -60.23 -23.76 27.72
N ALA A 16 -60.27 -23.21 28.94
CA ALA A 16 -60.88 -23.85 30.10
C ALA A 16 -61.82 -22.83 30.76
N GLY A 17 -63.08 -23.24 30.94
CA GLY A 17 -64.16 -22.40 31.45
C GLY A 17 -64.11 -22.20 32.97
N GLY A 18 -64.65 -21.06 33.39
CA GLY A 18 -64.99 -20.75 34.77
C GLY A 18 -66.14 -19.75 34.75
N TRP A 19 -67.33 -20.24 35.08
CA TRP A 19 -68.51 -19.42 35.29
C TRP A 19 -68.50 -18.79 36.69
N TRP A 20 -69.20 -17.65 36.79
CA TRP A 20 -69.88 -17.04 37.95
C TRP A 20 -69.36 -15.71 38.50
N CYS A 21 -70.40 -14.89 38.76
CA CYS A 21 -70.48 -13.71 39.60
C CYS A 21 -70.07 -12.37 38.97
N GLY A 22 -71.10 -11.73 38.39
CA GLY A 22 -71.07 -10.35 37.96
C GLY A 22 -70.82 -9.38 39.11
N GLY A 23 -69.73 -8.63 38.99
CA GLY A 23 -69.61 -7.29 39.52
C GLY A 23 -69.73 -6.30 38.36
N ARG A 24 -70.77 -5.45 38.38
CA ARG A 24 -70.85 -4.28 37.49
C ARG A 24 -69.69 -3.34 37.82
N SER A 25 -68.54 -3.50 37.17
CA SER A 25 -67.55 -2.44 37.08
C SER A 25 -68.17 -1.36 36.19
N ARG A 26 -68.51 -0.23 36.82
CA ARG A 26 -68.88 1.01 36.11
C ARG A 26 -67.82 1.25 35.04
N ARG A 27 -68.20 1.15 33.77
CA ARG A 27 -67.52 1.87 32.68
C ARG A 27 -67.66 3.35 33.01
N ARG A 28 -66.76 3.86 33.85
CA ARG A 28 -66.35 5.25 33.76
C ARG A 28 -65.63 5.32 32.42
N GLY A 29 -66.36 5.70 31.38
CA GLY A 29 -65.73 6.32 30.23
C GLY A 29 -64.99 7.53 30.79
N THR A 30 -63.69 7.37 31.02
CA THR A 30 -62.81 8.50 31.23
C THR A 30 -62.82 9.24 29.91
N ALA A 31 -63.72 10.21 29.79
CA ALA A 31 -63.56 11.27 28.83
C ALA A 31 -62.21 11.91 29.17
N PHE A 32 -61.15 11.50 28.46
CA PHE A 32 -59.88 12.24 28.46
C PHE A 32 -60.27 13.68 28.14
N SER A 33 -60.14 14.55 29.14
CA SER A 33 -60.57 15.92 28.96
C SER A 33 -59.62 16.55 27.94
N LEU A 34 -60.14 17.41 27.08
CA LEU A 34 -59.35 18.16 26.10
C LEU A 34 -58.15 18.86 26.77
N MET A 35 -58.29 19.25 28.05
CA MET A 35 -57.25 19.87 28.86
C MET A 35 -56.06 18.93 29.15
N GLU A 36 -56.30 17.64 29.33
CA GLU A 36 -55.24 16.64 29.59
C GLU A 36 -54.43 16.37 28.31
N LEU A 37 -55.10 16.33 27.16
CA LEU A 37 -54.43 16.20 25.86
C LEU A 37 -53.60 17.44 25.51
N VAL A 38 -54.10 18.65 25.81
CA VAL A 38 -53.32 19.89 25.66
C VAL A 38 -52.13 19.92 26.60
N ALA A 39 -52.27 19.47 27.85
CA ALA A 39 -51.17 19.39 28.81
C ALA A 39 -50.07 18.41 28.36
N VAL A 40 -50.44 17.22 27.87
CA VAL A 40 -49.47 16.23 27.34
C VAL A 40 -48.74 16.79 26.10
N MET A 41 -49.48 17.42 25.17
CA MET A 41 -48.86 18.04 24.00
C MET A 41 -47.90 19.17 24.40
N ALA A 42 -48.26 20.01 25.37
CA ALA A 42 -47.38 21.07 25.87
C ALA A 42 -46.07 20.48 26.43
N ILE A 43 -46.14 19.42 27.25
CA ILE A 43 -44.95 18.76 27.80
C ILE A 43 -44.10 18.14 26.68
N LEU A 44 -44.71 17.47 25.70
CA LEU A 44 -44.01 16.86 24.57
C LEU A 44 -43.30 17.91 23.71
N THR A 45 -43.95 19.05 23.44
CA THR A 45 -43.32 20.14 22.68
C THR A 45 -42.12 20.73 23.41
N LEU A 46 -42.23 20.94 24.72
CA LEU A 46 -41.13 21.47 25.53
C LEU A 46 -39.95 20.49 25.57
N LEU A 47 -40.22 19.19 25.72
CA LEU A 47 -39.20 18.15 25.69
C LEU A 47 -38.54 18.04 24.30
N SER A 48 -39.32 18.15 23.23
CA SER A 48 -38.80 18.15 21.86
C SER A 48 -37.83 19.31 21.61
N VAL A 49 -38.15 20.52 22.08
CA VAL A 49 -37.28 21.70 21.93
C VAL A 49 -35.91 21.50 22.59
N VAL A 50 -35.85 20.77 23.72
CA VAL A 50 -34.59 20.51 24.43
C VAL A 50 -33.78 19.39 23.78
N VAL A 51 -34.43 18.36 23.24
CA VAL A 51 -33.75 17.15 22.72
C VAL A 51 -33.26 17.33 21.28
N VAL A 52 -34.01 18.05 20.44
CA VAL A 52 -33.69 18.19 19.00
C VAL A 52 -32.28 18.76 18.72
N PRO A 53 -31.81 19.83 19.39
CA PRO A 53 -30.47 20.38 19.15
C PRO A 53 -29.35 19.37 19.43
N VAL A 54 -29.50 18.56 20.47
CA VAL A 54 -28.51 17.54 20.84
C VAL A 54 -28.46 16.42 19.80
N LEU A 55 -29.62 15.97 19.32
CA LEU A 55 -29.70 14.96 18.27
C LEU A 55 -29.04 15.44 16.98
N ILE A 56 -29.24 16.71 16.59
CA ILE A 56 -28.61 17.30 15.40
C ILE A 56 -27.09 17.23 15.52
N GLN A 57 -26.52 17.67 16.65
CA GLN A 57 -25.07 17.60 16.87
C GLN A 57 -24.51 16.18 16.81
N VAL A 58 -25.26 15.18 17.32
CA VAL A 58 -24.85 13.77 17.24
C VAL A 58 -24.88 13.28 15.79
N PHE A 59 -25.93 13.59 15.03
CA PHE A 59 -26.00 13.23 13.62
C PHE A 59 -24.92 13.91 12.77
N ASP A 60 -24.58 15.17 13.06
CA ASP A 60 -23.50 15.87 12.37
C ASP A 60 -22.13 15.25 12.67
N ARG A 61 -21.86 14.88 13.93
CA ARG A 61 -20.64 14.14 14.29
C ARG A 61 -20.58 12.78 13.61
N MET A 62 -21.68 12.04 13.57
CA MET A 62 -21.76 10.75 12.87
C MET A 62 -21.54 10.90 11.37
N ALA A 63 -22.11 11.95 10.76
CA ALA A 63 -21.89 12.27 9.35
C ALA A 63 -20.42 12.61 9.07
N ARG A 64 -19.76 13.35 9.98
CA ARG A 64 -18.33 13.68 9.91
C ARG A 64 -17.46 12.44 9.95
N THR A 65 -17.65 11.56 10.93
CA THR A 65 -16.86 10.32 11.04
C THR A 65 -17.08 9.41 9.83
N ALA A 66 -18.33 9.28 9.37
CA ALA A 66 -18.64 8.46 8.19
C ALA A 66 -17.98 9.01 6.92
N GLU A 67 -17.99 10.33 6.74
CA GLU A 67 -17.34 10.97 5.60
C GLU A 67 -15.81 10.85 5.68
N GLU A 68 -15.24 10.99 6.88
CA GLU A 68 -13.81 10.84 7.09
C GLU A 68 -13.30 9.41 6.76
N GLU A 69 -14.03 8.39 7.22
CA GLU A 69 -13.76 6.99 6.88
C GLU A 69 -13.86 6.77 5.38
N ARG A 70 -14.89 7.32 4.73
CA ARG A 70 -15.08 7.21 3.29
C ARG A 70 -13.92 7.86 2.54
N MET A 71 -13.53 9.07 2.91
CA MET A 71 -12.39 9.79 2.33
C MET A 71 -11.08 9.03 2.49
N THR A 72 -10.89 8.36 3.62
CA THR A 72 -9.72 7.50 3.87
C THR A 72 -9.72 6.29 2.92
N ARG A 73 -10.88 5.66 2.67
CA ARG A 73 -10.97 4.58 1.66
C ARG A 73 -10.72 5.09 0.25
N LEU A 74 -11.18 6.29 -0.10
CA LEU A 74 -10.94 6.89 -1.42
C LEU A 74 -9.43 7.13 -1.66
N ILE A 75 -8.71 7.66 -0.67
CA ILE A 75 -7.28 7.95 -0.82
C ILE A 75 -6.42 6.67 -0.85
N GLU A 76 -6.78 5.65 -0.07
CA GLU A 76 -6.14 4.33 -0.15
C GLU A 76 -6.46 3.64 -1.49
N GLY A 77 -7.67 3.81 -2.03
CA GLY A 77 -8.03 3.38 -3.38
C GLY A 77 -7.16 4.04 -4.45
N LEU A 78 -6.90 5.34 -4.34
CA LEU A 78 -6.00 6.04 -5.26
C LEU A 78 -4.57 5.46 -5.18
N LYS A 79 -4.06 5.26 -3.96
CA LYS A 79 -2.75 4.65 -3.73
C LYS A 79 -2.67 3.25 -4.34
N GLY A 80 -3.69 2.42 -4.13
CA GLY A 80 -3.81 1.09 -4.71
C GLY A 80 -3.79 1.13 -6.24
N HIS A 81 -4.56 2.05 -6.85
CA HIS A 81 -4.58 2.25 -8.30
C HIS A 81 -3.20 2.59 -8.86
N VAL A 82 -2.50 3.55 -8.23
CA VAL A 82 -1.17 4.00 -8.67
C VAL A 82 -0.15 2.85 -8.60
N LEU A 83 -0.14 2.10 -7.49
CA LEU A 83 0.79 0.98 -7.31
C LEU A 83 0.47 -0.19 -8.25
N ARG A 84 -0.81 -0.51 -8.48
CA ARG A 84 -1.22 -1.65 -9.31
C ARG A 84 -1.03 -1.38 -10.80
N ASN A 85 -1.46 -0.22 -11.28
CA ASN A 85 -1.48 0.10 -12.71
C ASN A 85 -0.23 0.83 -13.19
N ARG A 86 0.71 1.11 -12.27
CA ARG A 86 1.95 1.87 -12.54
C ARG A 86 1.70 3.23 -13.21
N ASN A 87 0.56 3.83 -12.92
CA ASN A 87 0.09 5.03 -13.59
C ASN A 87 -0.52 6.00 -12.57
N ILE A 88 -0.15 7.28 -12.67
CA ILE A 88 -0.79 8.37 -11.93
C ILE A 88 -1.74 9.07 -12.90
N PRO A 89 -3.07 8.94 -12.70
CA PRO A 89 -4.07 9.48 -13.62
C PRO A 89 -4.07 11.02 -13.64
N PHE A 90 -4.53 11.59 -14.75
CA PHE A 90 -4.80 13.01 -14.85
C PHE A 90 -6.08 13.39 -14.08
N THR A 91 -6.27 14.68 -13.84
CA THR A 91 -7.29 15.26 -12.95
C THR A 91 -8.73 14.89 -13.33
N ASN A 92 -9.02 14.79 -14.63
CA ASN A 92 -10.32 14.38 -15.16
C ASN A 92 -10.58 12.86 -15.01
N ASN A 93 -9.54 12.05 -14.90
CA ASN A 93 -9.61 10.59 -14.82
C ASN A 93 -9.40 10.07 -13.40
N LEU A 94 -9.15 10.95 -12.43
CA LEU A 94 -8.84 10.57 -11.06
C LEU A 94 -10.04 9.94 -10.34
N ALA A 95 -11.24 10.51 -10.48
CA ALA A 95 -12.44 9.92 -9.89
C ALA A 95 -12.82 8.56 -10.51
N PRO A 96 -12.82 8.40 -11.85
CA PRO A 96 -12.97 7.08 -12.47
C PRO A 96 -11.92 6.06 -12.05
N ALA A 97 -10.65 6.47 -11.93
CA ALA A 97 -9.56 5.61 -11.50
C ALA A 97 -9.75 5.09 -10.07
N ILE A 98 -10.12 5.98 -9.14
CA ILE A 98 -10.46 5.61 -7.75
C ILE A 98 -11.67 4.69 -7.74
N GLY A 99 -12.76 5.09 -8.42
CA GLY A 99 -14.01 4.33 -8.45
C GLY A 99 -13.82 2.91 -8.94
N THR A 100 -13.01 2.71 -9.97
CA THR A 100 -12.69 1.38 -10.50
C THR A 100 -11.93 0.51 -9.49
N GLU A 101 -10.99 1.07 -8.73
CA GLU A 101 -10.20 0.29 -7.76
C GLU A 101 -11.02 -0.15 -6.55
N ILE A 102 -11.98 0.68 -6.10
CA ILE A 102 -12.79 0.41 -4.90
C ILE A 102 -14.21 -0.10 -5.21
N GLY A 103 -14.57 -0.24 -6.49
CA GLY A 103 -15.91 -0.65 -6.94
C GLY A 103 -17.01 0.38 -6.68
N LEU A 104 -16.68 1.68 -6.73
CA LEU A 104 -17.64 2.78 -6.62
C LEU A 104 -17.85 3.49 -7.95
N ASP A 105 -19.05 4.02 -8.14
CA ASP A 105 -19.37 4.90 -9.26
C ASP A 105 -18.57 6.23 -9.17
N PRO A 106 -18.07 6.80 -10.28
CA PRO A 106 -17.26 8.02 -10.24
C PRO A 106 -18.01 9.21 -9.61
N ASP A 107 -19.33 9.31 -9.79
CA ASP A 107 -20.13 10.36 -9.15
C ASP A 107 -20.17 10.19 -7.63
N ALA A 108 -20.18 8.95 -7.14
CA ALA A 108 -20.11 8.62 -5.72
C ALA A 108 -18.73 8.91 -5.10
N VAL A 109 -17.68 9.05 -5.92
CA VAL A 109 -16.37 9.56 -5.50
C VAL A 109 -16.41 11.08 -5.41
N LEU A 110 -17.03 11.75 -6.39
CA LEU A 110 -17.09 13.22 -6.46
C LEU A 110 -18.17 13.85 -5.56
N THR A 111 -19.08 13.07 -4.99
CA THR A 111 -20.15 13.60 -4.14
C THR A 111 -20.25 12.84 -2.81
N ASN A 112 -20.53 13.58 -1.74
CA ASN A 112 -20.75 13.02 -0.42
C ASN A 112 -22.21 12.54 -0.23
N ALA A 113 -22.49 11.91 0.91
CA ALA A 113 -23.83 11.40 1.22
C ALA A 113 -24.89 12.50 1.35
N ARG A 114 -24.49 13.77 1.52
CA ARG A 114 -25.35 14.96 1.57
C ARG A 114 -25.48 15.65 0.20
N GLY A 115 -24.91 15.09 -0.87
CA GLY A 115 -24.92 15.68 -2.22
C GLY A 115 -23.98 16.86 -2.40
N LEU A 116 -23.07 17.12 -1.46
CA LEU A 116 -22.02 18.14 -1.60
C LEU A 116 -20.84 17.57 -2.38
N ARG A 117 -20.16 18.42 -3.15
CA ARG A 117 -19.03 17.99 -3.97
C ARG A 117 -17.76 17.76 -3.14
N ARG A 118 -16.98 16.77 -3.58
CA ARG A 118 -15.59 16.53 -3.19
C ARG A 118 -14.69 17.04 -4.30
N VAL A 119 -13.58 17.65 -3.92
CA VAL A 119 -12.62 18.21 -4.86
C VAL A 119 -11.27 17.53 -4.67
N CYS A 120 -10.69 17.04 -5.76
CA CYS A 120 -9.35 16.50 -5.75
C CYS A 120 -8.35 17.52 -6.29
N LEU A 121 -7.35 17.86 -5.48
CA LEU A 121 -6.34 18.87 -5.78
C LEU A 121 -4.97 18.21 -5.95
N LEU A 122 -4.23 18.68 -6.94
CA LEU A 122 -2.84 18.32 -7.18
C LEU A 122 -1.95 19.54 -7.00
N ASP A 123 -0.74 19.31 -6.47
CA ASP A 123 0.28 20.34 -6.45
C ASP A 123 0.79 20.63 -7.88
N PRO A 124 0.68 21.87 -8.38
CA PRO A 124 1.20 22.22 -9.70
C PRO A 124 2.71 22.00 -9.83
N ALA A 125 3.48 22.01 -8.73
CA ALA A 125 4.92 21.74 -8.75
C ALA A 125 5.27 20.33 -9.25
N ILE A 126 4.32 19.38 -9.19
CA ILE A 126 4.56 18.01 -9.66
C ILE A 126 4.92 17.99 -11.15
N THR A 127 4.28 18.84 -11.96
CA THR A 127 4.47 18.86 -13.42
C THR A 127 5.89 19.20 -13.88
N ASN A 128 6.66 19.92 -13.06
CA ASN A 128 8.05 20.29 -13.38
C ASN A 128 9.01 19.09 -13.29
N SER A 129 8.65 18.06 -12.53
CA SER A 129 9.51 16.89 -12.29
C SER A 129 8.91 15.60 -12.80
N LEU A 130 7.57 15.52 -12.86
CA LEU A 130 6.80 14.35 -13.23
C LEU A 130 5.64 14.77 -14.16
N PRO A 131 5.71 14.46 -15.46
CA PRO A 131 4.60 14.77 -16.37
C PRO A 131 3.36 13.96 -15.95
N ILE A 132 2.23 14.63 -15.74
CA ILE A 132 0.95 14.00 -15.43
C ILE A 132 0.06 14.06 -16.69
N PRO A 133 -0.56 12.94 -17.14
CA PRO A 133 -0.55 11.62 -16.51
C PRO A 133 0.83 10.95 -16.59
N PHE A 134 1.24 10.31 -15.50
CA PHE A 134 2.53 9.63 -15.42
C PHE A 134 2.31 8.14 -15.62
N THR A 135 2.86 7.55 -16.68
CA THR A 135 2.94 6.10 -16.82
C THR A 135 4.39 5.70 -16.63
N GLN A 136 4.65 4.77 -15.71
CA GLN A 136 6.00 4.27 -15.48
C GLN A 136 6.51 3.56 -16.73
N ASP A 137 7.66 4.01 -17.22
CA ASP A 137 8.44 3.34 -18.24
C ASP A 137 9.75 2.82 -17.63
N TRP A 138 10.61 2.24 -18.48
CA TRP A 138 11.93 1.78 -18.08
C TRP A 138 12.87 2.91 -17.63
N ARG A 139 12.58 4.16 -17.98
CA ARG A 139 13.39 5.30 -17.53
C ARG A 139 13.07 5.66 -16.08
N GLY A 140 11.85 5.37 -15.63
CA GLY A 140 11.37 5.79 -14.33
C GLY A 140 11.42 7.32 -14.20
N VAL A 141 11.66 7.81 -12.99
CA VAL A 141 11.77 9.24 -12.71
C VAL A 141 13.22 9.62 -12.42
N THR A 142 13.91 10.14 -13.44
CA THR A 142 15.32 10.57 -13.36
C THR A 142 15.51 12.00 -12.87
N ASN A 143 14.46 12.83 -12.94
CA ASN A 143 14.51 14.22 -12.50
C ASN A 143 14.50 14.32 -10.96
N ASN A 144 14.98 15.45 -10.44
CA ASN A 144 14.83 15.76 -9.02
C ASN A 144 13.34 15.88 -8.67
N MET A 145 12.82 14.89 -7.94
CA MET A 145 11.45 14.94 -7.44
C MET A 145 11.34 16.01 -6.34
N PRO A 146 10.31 16.86 -6.36
CA PRO A 146 10.09 17.88 -5.34
C PRO A 146 9.88 17.22 -3.97
N ARG A 147 10.17 17.95 -2.90
CA ARG A 147 9.95 17.45 -1.52
C ARG A 147 8.47 17.14 -1.26
N LEU A 148 7.56 17.88 -1.89
CA LEU A 148 6.13 17.70 -1.79
C LEU A 148 5.57 17.33 -3.17
N MET A 149 4.95 16.17 -3.27
CA MET A 149 4.12 15.78 -4.41
C MET A 149 2.77 15.34 -3.87
N GLY A 150 1.99 16.33 -3.44
CA GLY A 150 0.74 16.09 -2.75
C GLY A 150 -0.44 15.88 -3.70
N VAL A 151 -1.24 14.86 -3.41
CA VAL A 151 -2.65 14.79 -3.80
C VAL A 151 -3.48 15.06 -2.57
N LEU A 152 -4.46 15.94 -2.71
CA LEU A 152 -5.35 16.30 -1.61
C LEU A 152 -6.80 16.06 -2.04
N LEU A 153 -7.56 15.40 -1.18
CA LEU A 153 -9.01 15.26 -1.35
C LEU A 153 -9.68 16.12 -0.30
N VAL A 154 -10.49 17.08 -0.76
CA VAL A 154 -11.26 18.01 0.07
C VAL A 154 -12.72 17.60 0.02
N SER A 155 -13.36 17.53 1.18
CA SER A 155 -14.81 17.39 1.30
C SER A 155 -15.33 18.33 2.39
N SER A 156 -16.62 18.65 2.33
CA SER A 156 -17.33 19.41 3.36
C SER A 156 -18.67 18.76 3.69
N ILE A 157 -19.17 18.95 4.91
CA ILE A 157 -20.40 18.32 5.43
C ILE A 157 -21.59 19.28 5.46
N SER A 158 -21.37 20.58 5.68
CA SER A 158 -22.45 21.55 5.93
C SER A 158 -22.72 22.50 4.76
N ARG A 159 -21.68 22.89 4.02
CA ARG A 159 -21.78 23.86 2.92
C ARG A 159 -20.97 23.41 1.71
N ASP A 160 -21.40 23.84 0.53
CA ASP A 160 -20.64 23.59 -0.68
C ASP A 160 -19.28 24.29 -0.60
N LEU A 161 -18.24 23.65 -1.14
CA LEU A 161 -16.89 24.21 -1.19
C LEU A 161 -16.88 25.52 -2.00
N PRO A 162 -15.86 26.39 -1.87
CA PRO A 162 -15.75 27.60 -2.68
C PRO A 162 -15.77 27.29 -4.18
N ALA A 163 -16.60 27.97 -4.98
CA ALA A 163 -16.74 27.70 -6.43
C ALA A 163 -15.42 27.79 -7.22
N THR A 164 -14.46 28.57 -6.70
CA THR A 164 -13.10 28.71 -7.23
C THR A 164 -12.25 27.44 -7.07
N LEU A 165 -12.64 26.54 -6.17
CA LEU A 165 -12.02 25.24 -5.97
C LEU A 165 -12.58 24.27 -7.02
N VAL A 166 -11.73 23.92 -7.99
CA VAL A 166 -12.03 22.97 -9.07
C VAL A 166 -11.05 21.81 -8.96
N SER A 167 -11.51 20.60 -9.28
CA SER A 167 -10.63 19.43 -9.28
C SER A 167 -9.50 19.60 -10.28
N GLY A 168 -8.28 19.42 -9.80
CA GLY A 168 -7.07 19.39 -10.59
C GLY A 168 -5.93 20.19 -9.98
N PHE A 169 -5.10 20.80 -10.82
CA PHE A 169 -4.03 21.64 -10.33
C PHE A 169 -4.59 22.86 -9.62
N THR A 170 -4.10 23.12 -8.42
CA THR A 170 -4.38 24.38 -7.75
C THR A 170 -3.76 25.56 -8.53
N ALA A 171 -4.27 26.77 -8.28
CA ALA A 171 -3.82 27.97 -8.97
C ALA A 171 -2.32 28.27 -8.76
N SER A 172 -1.72 27.82 -7.65
CA SER A 172 -0.29 27.95 -7.38
C SER A 172 0.17 26.97 -6.29
N SER A 173 1.46 26.65 -6.25
CA SER A 173 2.02 25.80 -5.17
C SER A 173 1.89 26.42 -3.78
N ALA A 174 1.80 27.75 -3.69
CA ALA A 174 1.50 28.44 -2.43
C ALA A 174 0.05 28.19 -1.99
N ALA A 175 -0.91 28.28 -2.92
CA ALA A 175 -2.30 27.95 -2.64
C ALA A 175 -2.47 26.48 -2.24
N PHE A 176 -1.76 25.57 -2.92
CA PHE A 176 -1.70 24.17 -2.51
C PHE A 176 -1.17 24.01 -1.08
N SER A 177 -0.01 24.62 -0.79
CA SER A 177 0.65 24.53 0.52
C SER A 177 -0.22 25.06 1.65
N ASN A 178 -0.96 26.16 1.43
CA ASN A 178 -1.88 26.71 2.41
C ASN A 178 -3.02 25.72 2.78
N ILE A 179 -3.49 24.92 1.83
CA ILE A 179 -4.50 23.88 2.06
C ILE A 179 -3.85 22.64 2.66
N TRP A 180 -2.67 22.26 2.17
CA TRP A 180 -1.93 21.09 2.63
C TRP A 180 -1.55 21.19 4.11
N TYR A 181 -1.04 22.34 4.55
CA TYR A 181 -0.62 22.58 5.94
C TYR A 181 -1.74 23.15 6.82
N ALA A 182 -2.96 23.32 6.31
CA ALA A 182 -4.09 23.70 7.16
C ALA A 182 -4.28 22.66 8.26
N ALA A 183 -4.43 23.12 9.51
CA ALA A 183 -4.76 22.22 10.61
C ALA A 183 -6.17 21.66 10.43
N ASP A 184 -6.42 20.47 10.96
CA ASP A 184 -7.76 19.89 10.93
C ASP A 184 -8.71 20.76 11.77
N GLY A 185 -9.89 21.08 11.22
CA GLY A 185 -10.81 22.03 11.83
C GLY A 185 -10.44 23.50 11.67
N ALA A 186 -9.44 23.84 10.85
CA ALA A 186 -9.09 25.22 10.52
C ALA A 186 -9.32 25.52 9.03
N LEU A 187 -9.68 26.77 8.76
CA LEU A 187 -9.76 27.27 7.38
C LEU A 187 -8.35 27.43 6.79
N PRO A 188 -8.10 26.96 5.56
CA PRO A 188 -6.87 27.25 4.85
C PRO A 188 -6.65 28.76 4.72
N THR A 189 -5.38 29.17 4.82
CA THR A 189 -5.03 30.59 4.72
C THR A 189 -5.42 31.14 3.33
N GLY A 190 -6.20 32.23 3.33
CA GLY A 190 -6.68 32.89 2.12
C GLY A 190 -8.01 32.36 1.58
N TRP A 191 -8.68 31.45 2.28
CA TRP A 191 -10.04 31.03 1.94
C TRP A 191 -11.11 31.96 2.52
N THR A 192 -12.08 32.32 1.69
CA THR A 192 -13.35 32.91 2.12
C THR A 192 -14.45 31.88 1.88
N TRP A 193 -14.87 31.19 2.94
CA TRP A 193 -15.89 30.14 2.90
C TRP A 193 -16.89 30.36 4.05
N GLU A 194 -18.18 30.24 3.77
CA GLU A 194 -19.27 30.48 4.73
C GLU A 194 -19.59 29.27 5.62
N GLY A 195 -18.92 28.14 5.39
CA GLY A 195 -19.08 26.95 6.22
C GLY A 195 -18.24 26.99 7.49
N GLU A 196 -18.55 26.05 8.40
CA GLU A 196 -17.81 25.93 9.65
C GLU A 196 -16.44 25.26 9.38
N PRO A 197 -15.33 25.81 9.90
CA PRO A 197 -13.99 25.23 9.71
C PRO A 197 -13.90 23.75 10.11
N ASP A 198 -14.69 23.35 11.11
CA ASP A 198 -14.78 21.99 11.61
C ASP A 198 -15.43 20.99 10.64
N ASP A 199 -16.22 21.46 9.67
CA ASP A 199 -16.87 20.61 8.70
C ASP A 199 -15.98 20.26 7.50
N LEU A 200 -14.81 20.88 7.41
CA LEU A 200 -13.84 20.64 6.34
C LEU A 200 -13.03 19.38 6.64
N ILE A 201 -13.12 18.40 5.74
CA ILE A 201 -12.34 17.16 5.81
C ILE A 201 -11.28 17.19 4.71
N LEU A 202 -10.02 17.06 5.12
CA LEU A 202 -8.86 17.01 4.23
C LEU A 202 -8.19 15.64 4.36
N LYS A 203 -8.02 14.94 3.24
CA LYS A 203 -7.16 13.75 3.17
C LYS A 203 -5.98 14.01 2.24
N ARG A 204 -4.79 13.70 2.74
CA ARG A 204 -3.50 14.06 2.14
C ARG A 204 -2.78 12.77 1.73
N LEU A 205 -2.26 12.72 0.52
CA LEU A 205 -1.41 11.65 0.03
C LEU A 205 -0.15 12.25 -0.58
N ASN A 206 1.01 11.87 -0.06
CA ASN A 206 2.27 12.24 -0.67
C ASN A 206 2.69 11.15 -1.66
N LEU A 207 2.66 11.47 -2.95
CA LEU A 207 3.04 10.53 -4.01
C LEU A 207 4.52 10.16 -3.94
N ARG A 208 5.37 11.03 -3.36
CA ARG A 208 6.80 10.76 -3.21
C ARG A 208 7.07 9.47 -2.47
N ASP A 209 6.27 9.17 -1.46
CA ASP A 209 6.45 8.02 -0.58
C ASP A 209 6.08 6.70 -1.28
N LEU A 210 5.49 6.78 -2.47
CA LEU A 210 5.21 5.62 -3.32
C LEU A 210 6.40 5.25 -4.23
N PHE A 211 7.43 6.08 -4.29
CA PHE A 211 8.61 5.85 -5.13
C PHE A 211 9.77 5.27 -4.30
N VAL A 212 10.53 4.37 -4.93
CA VAL A 212 11.72 3.73 -4.42
C VAL A 212 12.90 4.17 -5.28
N ASP A 213 13.97 4.62 -4.62
CA ASP A 213 15.23 5.00 -5.29
C ASP A 213 15.98 3.75 -5.76
N VAL A 214 16.40 3.72 -7.02
CA VAL A 214 17.23 2.66 -7.61
C VAL A 214 18.46 3.28 -8.25
N THR A 215 19.62 2.71 -7.94
CA THR A 215 20.89 3.13 -8.54
C THR A 215 21.56 1.96 -9.23
N LEU A 216 21.68 2.02 -10.54
CA LEU A 216 22.39 1.01 -11.34
C LEU A 216 23.74 1.60 -11.76
N ASN A 217 24.81 0.91 -11.43
CA ASN A 217 26.17 1.32 -11.79
C ASN A 217 26.80 0.27 -12.69
N TYR A 218 27.88 0.65 -13.36
CA TYR A 218 28.77 -0.30 -14.02
C TYR A 218 30.23 0.12 -13.85
N ASP A 219 31.12 -0.86 -13.87
CA ASP A 219 32.56 -0.61 -13.82
C ASP A 219 33.13 -0.35 -15.22
N THR A 220 33.70 0.83 -15.44
CA THR A 220 34.31 1.23 -16.71
C THR A 220 35.62 0.52 -17.02
N TRP A 221 36.25 -0.12 -16.03
CA TRP A 221 37.53 -0.81 -16.21
C TRP A 221 37.37 -2.24 -16.72
N THR A 222 36.30 -2.92 -16.30
CA THR A 222 36.03 -4.31 -16.65
C THR A 222 35.00 -4.46 -17.78
N VAL A 223 34.21 -3.41 -18.08
CA VAL A 223 33.11 -3.47 -19.05
C VAL A 223 33.34 -2.48 -20.19
N SER A 224 33.40 -2.98 -21.43
CA SER A 224 33.41 -2.13 -22.65
C SER A 224 32.06 -1.41 -22.80
N PHE A 225 32.03 -0.21 -23.41
CA PHE A 225 30.78 0.50 -23.73
C PHE A 225 29.80 -0.31 -24.61
N THR A 226 30.28 -1.38 -25.24
CA THR A 226 29.47 -2.33 -25.99
C THR A 226 28.78 -3.38 -25.13
N ASN A 227 29.28 -3.62 -23.89
CA ASN A 227 28.89 -4.71 -23.00
C ASN A 227 28.17 -4.22 -21.75
N LEU A 228 27.44 -3.12 -21.83
CA LEU A 228 26.76 -2.57 -20.66
C LEU A 228 25.68 -3.53 -20.14
N GLY A 229 25.58 -3.59 -18.81
CA GLY A 229 24.55 -4.35 -18.11
C GLY A 229 23.16 -3.97 -18.58
N ARG A 230 22.27 -4.95 -18.58
CA ARG A 230 20.90 -4.81 -19.08
C ARG A 230 19.89 -5.00 -17.96
N PHE A 231 18.76 -4.32 -18.05
CA PHE A 231 17.70 -4.39 -17.06
C PHE A 231 16.31 -4.31 -17.67
N THR A 232 15.34 -4.95 -17.02
CA THR A 232 13.92 -4.88 -17.32
C THR A 232 13.20 -4.27 -16.13
N VAL A 233 12.11 -3.55 -16.42
CA VAL A 233 11.22 -2.96 -15.42
C VAL A 233 9.83 -3.53 -15.64
N ASP A 234 9.30 -4.25 -14.66
CA ASP A 234 8.14 -5.13 -14.79
C ASP A 234 8.31 -6.07 -16.01
N ASN A 235 7.27 -6.24 -16.84
CA ASN A 235 7.32 -7.04 -18.07
C ASN A 235 7.67 -6.19 -19.32
N SER A 236 8.49 -5.15 -19.16
CA SER A 236 8.94 -4.34 -20.30
C SER A 236 10.06 -5.01 -21.09
N ALA A 237 10.37 -4.45 -22.26
CA ALA A 237 11.52 -4.88 -23.05
C ALA A 237 12.83 -4.69 -22.28
N THR A 238 13.83 -5.53 -22.53
CA THR A 238 15.16 -5.39 -21.96
C THR A 238 15.83 -4.10 -22.45
N ASN A 239 16.32 -3.30 -21.51
CA ASN A 239 17.00 -2.04 -21.78
C ASN A 239 18.47 -2.12 -21.40
N THR A 240 19.32 -1.49 -22.20
CA THR A 240 20.73 -1.32 -21.89
C THR A 240 20.92 -0.12 -20.95
N LEU A 241 21.82 -0.25 -19.97
CA LEU A 241 22.23 0.88 -19.14
C LEU A 241 22.66 2.08 -20.00
N PRO A 242 22.27 3.32 -19.67
CA PRO A 242 22.71 4.49 -20.42
C PRO A 242 24.24 4.67 -20.34
N GLY A 243 24.94 4.51 -21.47
CA GLY A 243 26.40 4.50 -21.55
C GLY A 243 27.12 5.85 -21.31
N PHE A 244 26.43 6.90 -20.87
CA PHE A 244 26.98 8.24 -20.73
C PHE A 244 27.40 8.60 -19.28
N SER A 245 27.03 7.77 -18.30
CA SER A 245 27.33 7.97 -16.89
C SER A 245 27.59 6.61 -16.26
N THR A 246 28.59 6.51 -15.37
CA THR A 246 28.86 5.30 -14.58
C THR A 246 27.77 4.99 -13.56
N VAL A 247 26.87 5.95 -13.34
CA VAL A 247 25.76 5.88 -12.39
C VAL A 247 24.46 6.25 -13.10
N TYR A 248 23.50 5.33 -13.07
CA TYR A 248 22.13 5.54 -13.49
C TYR A 248 21.23 5.54 -12.24
N SER A 249 20.84 6.72 -11.78
CA SER A 249 19.95 6.91 -10.64
C SER A 249 18.56 7.26 -11.14
N THR A 250 17.57 6.48 -10.73
CA THR A 250 16.17 6.68 -11.09
C THR A 250 15.26 6.23 -9.95
N ARG A 251 13.97 6.53 -10.06
CA ARG A 251 12.94 6.18 -9.10
C ARG A 251 11.82 5.44 -9.80
N TYR A 252 11.39 4.34 -9.19
CA TYR A 252 10.24 3.56 -9.64
C TYR A 252 9.20 3.47 -8.54
N LEU A 253 7.96 3.18 -8.90
CA LEU A 253 6.89 2.92 -7.95
C LEU A 253 7.19 1.65 -7.14
N ALA A 254 6.83 1.67 -5.86
CA ALA A 254 6.99 0.52 -4.98
C ALA A 254 6.25 -0.71 -5.52
N GLY A 255 6.87 -1.88 -5.37
CA GLY A 255 6.39 -3.16 -5.89
C GLY A 255 6.74 -3.43 -7.34
N THR A 256 7.42 -2.51 -8.04
CA THR A 256 7.93 -2.73 -9.40
C THR A 256 8.93 -3.88 -9.41
N VAL A 257 8.87 -4.76 -10.42
CA VAL A 257 9.84 -5.84 -10.58
C VAL A 257 11.03 -5.33 -11.38
N LEU A 258 12.22 -5.37 -10.81
CA LEU A 258 13.46 -5.05 -11.50
C LEU A 258 14.13 -6.36 -11.89
N GLY A 259 14.21 -6.64 -13.20
CA GLY A 259 15.00 -7.74 -13.73
C GLY A 259 16.38 -7.25 -14.15
N LEU A 260 17.41 -7.98 -13.74
CA LEU A 260 18.81 -7.69 -14.05
C LEU A 260 19.33 -8.79 -14.97
N HIS A 261 19.80 -8.40 -16.15
CA HIS A 261 20.20 -9.29 -17.23
C HIS A 261 21.68 -9.16 -17.54
N SER A 262 22.33 -10.29 -17.80
CA SER A 262 23.69 -10.31 -18.32
C SER A 262 23.74 -9.74 -19.74
N HIS A 263 24.94 -9.29 -20.13
CA HIS A 263 25.30 -8.98 -21.49
C HIS A 263 26.21 -10.12 -21.99
N ASP A 264 25.65 -11.18 -22.57
CA ASP A 264 26.44 -12.27 -23.15
C ASP A 264 26.59 -12.14 -24.70
N GLY A 265 26.13 -11.02 -25.27
CA GLY A 265 26.20 -10.72 -26.71
C GLY A 265 25.21 -11.49 -27.59
N LEU A 266 24.45 -12.47 -27.06
CA LEU A 266 23.56 -13.35 -27.86
C LEU A 266 22.17 -13.54 -27.24
N THR A 267 22.05 -13.49 -25.92
CA THR A 267 20.84 -13.73 -25.14
C THR A 267 20.84 -12.84 -23.89
N ASP A 268 19.82 -11.99 -23.74
CA ASP A 268 19.64 -11.17 -22.53
C ASP A 268 19.20 -12.04 -21.34
N THR A 269 20.11 -12.87 -20.83
CA THR A 269 19.83 -13.87 -19.81
C THR A 269 19.54 -13.19 -18.48
N LEU A 270 18.36 -13.47 -17.92
CA LEU A 270 17.95 -12.94 -16.61
C LEU A 270 18.83 -13.58 -15.52
N GLU A 271 19.62 -12.77 -14.81
CA GLU A 271 20.47 -13.22 -13.71
C GLU A 271 19.73 -13.14 -12.37
N SER A 272 19.03 -12.03 -12.14
CA SER A 272 18.26 -11.82 -10.91
C SER A 272 17.04 -10.96 -11.15
N SER A 273 16.03 -11.15 -10.31
CA SER A 273 14.80 -10.37 -10.35
C SER A 273 14.38 -10.03 -8.92
N GLU A 274 14.14 -8.75 -8.65
CA GLU A 274 13.75 -8.26 -7.33
C GLU A 274 12.51 -7.39 -7.39
N ILE A 275 11.63 -7.52 -6.40
CA ILE A 275 10.50 -6.62 -6.22
C ILE A 275 10.98 -5.43 -5.39
N LEU A 276 10.99 -4.23 -5.98
CA LEU A 276 11.43 -3.00 -5.35
C LEU A 276 10.54 -2.65 -4.15
N ARG A 277 11.10 -2.70 -2.95
CA ARG A 277 10.43 -2.29 -1.70
C ARG A 277 11.21 -1.21 -0.98
N ASP A 278 12.52 -1.35 -0.98
CA ASP A 278 13.46 -0.46 -0.32
C ASP A 278 14.47 0.09 -1.33
N PRO A 279 15.09 1.26 -1.05
CA PRO A 279 16.13 1.80 -1.89
C PRO A 279 17.25 0.78 -2.13
N CYS A 280 17.57 0.51 -3.40
CA CYS A 280 18.56 -0.48 -3.78
C CYS A 280 19.60 0.09 -4.75
N SER A 281 20.77 -0.55 -4.77
CA SER A 281 21.84 -0.20 -5.69
C SER A 281 22.48 -1.47 -6.22
N TYR A 282 22.74 -1.52 -7.52
CA TYR A 282 23.42 -2.62 -8.17
C TYR A 282 24.64 -2.12 -8.93
N VAL A 283 25.62 -2.99 -9.11
CA VAL A 283 26.81 -2.72 -9.93
C VAL A 283 27.01 -3.86 -10.90
N TYR A 284 27.16 -3.52 -12.18
CA TYR A 284 27.49 -4.46 -13.24
C TYR A 284 29.01 -4.52 -13.45
N GLU A 285 29.60 -5.69 -13.25
CA GLU A 285 31.06 -5.90 -13.28
C GLU A 285 31.36 -7.33 -13.75
N ILE A 286 32.35 -7.50 -14.64
CA ILE A 286 32.74 -8.81 -15.22
C ILE A 286 31.50 -9.57 -15.75
N ASP A 287 30.76 -8.89 -16.62
CA ASP A 287 29.53 -9.39 -17.27
C ASP A 287 28.39 -9.85 -16.34
N THR A 288 28.44 -9.56 -15.03
CA THR A 288 27.42 -9.98 -14.04
C THR A 288 26.97 -8.84 -13.13
N TRP A 289 25.70 -8.86 -12.70
CA TRP A 289 25.13 -7.95 -11.71
C TRP A 289 25.46 -8.32 -10.27
N ARG A 290 25.82 -7.32 -9.47
CA ARG A 290 26.20 -7.47 -8.05
C ARG A 290 25.40 -6.51 -7.18
N GLY A 291 24.99 -7.00 -6.01
CA GLY A 291 24.17 -6.22 -5.06
C GLY A 291 24.90 -5.06 -4.38
N ARG A 292 26.24 -5.05 -4.34
CA ARG A 292 27.08 -3.95 -3.77
C ARG A 292 28.50 -4.00 -4.34
N LEU A 293 29.20 -2.85 -4.34
CA LEU A 293 30.66 -2.80 -4.54
C LEU A 293 31.36 -3.60 -3.43
N PHE A 294 32.23 -4.53 -3.82
CA PHE A 294 32.93 -5.44 -2.91
C PHE A 294 33.94 -4.75 -1.97
N THR A 295 34.11 -3.43 -2.07
CA THR A 295 35.11 -2.69 -1.30
C THR A 295 34.57 -2.16 0.03
N GLY A 296 34.46 -3.06 1.02
CA GLY A 296 35.05 -2.75 2.33
C GLY A 296 34.18 -2.32 3.51
N ARG A 297 32.91 -2.72 3.66
CA ARG A 297 32.20 -2.55 4.96
C ARG A 297 31.27 -3.70 5.36
N GLY A 298 31.70 -4.42 6.40
CA GLY A 298 30.88 -5.05 7.44
C GLY A 298 29.75 -5.97 7.00
N VAL A 299 30.02 -7.28 7.01
CA VAL A 299 29.04 -8.36 6.94
C VAL A 299 27.96 -8.12 8.00
N LYS A 300 26.77 -7.69 7.60
CA LYS A 300 25.64 -7.63 8.54
C LYS A 300 24.36 -8.34 8.11
N LEU A 301 24.25 -8.81 6.87
CA LEU A 301 23.35 -9.92 6.50
C LEU A 301 23.88 -10.51 5.19
N LEU A 302 24.37 -11.75 5.24
CA LEU A 302 24.75 -12.53 4.05
C LEU A 302 23.46 -12.99 3.38
N GLY A 303 23.24 -12.61 2.13
CA GLY A 303 22.17 -13.15 1.29
C GLY A 303 22.58 -14.45 0.61
N GLY A 304 21.62 -15.15 -0.01
CA GLY A 304 21.90 -16.36 -0.78
C GLY A 304 22.85 -16.11 -1.96
N LEU A 305 22.78 -14.93 -2.57
CA LEU A 305 23.67 -14.52 -3.68
C LEU A 305 25.12 -14.33 -3.22
N ASP A 306 25.35 -13.79 -2.01
CA ASP A 306 26.69 -13.64 -1.46
C ASP A 306 27.33 -15.02 -1.21
N LEU A 307 26.52 -15.96 -0.73
CA LEU A 307 26.96 -17.32 -0.43
C LEU A 307 27.27 -18.11 -1.71
N GLN A 308 26.45 -17.94 -2.76
CA GLN A 308 26.74 -18.50 -4.09
C GLN A 308 28.02 -17.89 -4.68
N SER A 309 28.22 -16.58 -4.56
CA SER A 309 29.43 -15.93 -5.08
C SER A 309 30.70 -16.40 -4.34
N ALA A 310 30.61 -16.63 -3.04
CA ALA A 310 31.70 -17.18 -2.25
C ALA A 310 32.01 -18.64 -2.63
N HIS A 311 30.97 -19.44 -2.90
CA HIS A 311 31.08 -20.80 -3.41
C HIS A 311 31.81 -20.82 -4.76
N ASP A 312 31.37 -20.00 -5.72
CA ASP A 312 31.95 -19.98 -7.06
C ASP A 312 33.40 -19.48 -7.04
N LEU A 313 33.70 -18.48 -6.20
CA LEU A 313 35.07 -17.99 -6.00
C LEU A 313 35.97 -19.06 -5.36
N PHE A 314 35.44 -19.85 -4.43
CA PHE A 314 36.19 -20.93 -3.79
C PHE A 314 36.53 -22.05 -4.78
N LEU A 315 35.59 -22.43 -5.65
CA LEU A 315 35.83 -23.43 -6.71
C LEU A 315 36.77 -22.91 -7.80
N ALA A 316 36.73 -21.62 -8.11
CA ALA A 316 37.62 -20.99 -9.09
C ALA A 316 39.05 -20.75 -8.56
N ALA A 317 39.28 -20.87 -7.25
CA ALA A 317 40.59 -20.63 -6.66
C ALA A 317 41.61 -21.69 -7.10
N PRO A 318 42.89 -21.33 -7.31
CA PRO A 318 43.95 -22.29 -7.63
C PRO A 318 44.08 -23.40 -6.58
N TRP A 319 44.44 -24.61 -7.04
CA TRP A 319 44.65 -25.76 -6.16
C TRP A 319 45.65 -25.45 -5.04
N ASN A 320 45.24 -25.71 -3.79
CA ASN A 320 46.15 -25.60 -2.65
C ASN A 320 47.05 -26.83 -2.55
N ALA A 321 48.27 -26.71 -3.07
CA ALA A 321 49.27 -27.79 -3.06
C ALA A 321 49.65 -28.28 -1.64
N ASN A 322 49.41 -27.46 -0.62
CA ASN A 322 49.75 -27.77 0.78
C ASN A 322 48.57 -28.38 1.57
N ALA A 323 47.44 -28.67 0.92
CA ALA A 323 46.31 -29.30 1.59
C ALA A 323 46.66 -30.70 2.12
N LYS A 324 46.32 -30.98 3.38
CA LYS A 324 46.52 -32.29 4.00
C LYS A 324 45.60 -33.30 3.32
N GLY A 325 46.17 -34.28 2.60
CA GLY A 325 45.41 -35.24 1.79
C GLY A 325 45.45 -34.96 0.29
N ASN A 326 46.26 -34.00 -0.19
CA ASN A 326 46.58 -33.83 -1.61
C ASN A 326 47.23 -35.11 -2.19
N PRO A 327 46.83 -35.62 -3.38
CA PRO A 327 45.90 -35.04 -4.36
C PRO A 327 44.44 -35.47 -4.24
N ALA A 328 44.09 -36.24 -3.22
CA ALA A 328 42.72 -36.73 -3.08
C ALA A 328 41.75 -35.62 -2.68
N VAL A 329 42.15 -34.67 -1.82
CA VAL A 329 41.25 -33.62 -1.30
C VAL A 329 41.28 -32.38 -2.19
N ASN A 330 40.19 -32.16 -2.94
CA ASN A 330 39.99 -31.00 -3.81
C ASN A 330 38.93 -30.02 -3.26
N GLN A 331 38.85 -28.81 -3.83
CA GLN A 331 37.85 -27.82 -3.41
C GLN A 331 36.41 -28.34 -3.55
N GLN A 332 36.14 -29.15 -4.57
CA GLN A 332 34.81 -29.75 -4.79
C GLN A 332 34.41 -30.67 -3.63
N MET A 333 35.31 -31.51 -3.14
CA MET A 333 35.04 -32.40 -2.00
C MET A 333 34.73 -31.62 -0.73
N VAL A 334 35.38 -30.47 -0.51
CA VAL A 334 35.07 -29.61 0.63
C VAL A 334 33.65 -29.05 0.50
N VAL A 335 33.25 -28.64 -0.70
CA VAL A 335 31.87 -28.18 -0.98
C VAL A 335 30.86 -29.30 -0.79
N ASP A 336 31.14 -30.49 -1.31
CA ASP A 336 30.27 -31.66 -1.20
C ASP A 336 30.07 -32.05 0.27
N ASP A 337 31.15 -32.09 1.06
CA ASP A 337 31.11 -32.38 2.50
C ASP A 337 30.30 -31.32 3.28
N MET A 338 30.48 -30.04 2.96
CA MET A 338 29.69 -28.96 3.57
C MET A 338 28.21 -29.05 3.19
N THR A 339 27.91 -29.39 1.94
CA THR A 339 26.52 -29.56 1.47
C THR A 339 25.85 -30.74 2.17
N ALA A 340 26.53 -31.89 2.24
CA ALA A 340 26.05 -33.06 2.96
C ALA A 340 25.81 -32.78 4.44
N TYR A 341 26.67 -31.98 5.08
CA TYR A 341 26.45 -31.53 6.45
C TYR A 341 25.19 -30.67 6.61
N MET A 342 24.95 -29.72 5.70
CA MET A 342 23.75 -28.87 5.72
C MET A 342 22.48 -29.67 5.47
N GLU A 343 22.50 -30.63 4.54
CA GLU A 343 21.38 -31.55 4.30
C GLU A 343 21.06 -32.40 5.53
N ALA A 344 22.07 -33.01 6.15
CA ALA A 344 21.90 -33.78 7.39
C ALA A 344 21.35 -32.92 8.54
N TYR A 345 21.73 -31.64 8.60
CA TYR A 345 21.18 -30.70 9.58
C TYR A 345 19.69 -30.41 9.32
N LEU A 346 19.29 -30.22 8.06
CA LEU A 346 17.88 -30.01 7.68
C LEU A 346 17.04 -31.23 8.06
N GLU A 347 17.52 -32.44 7.75
CA GLU A 347 16.84 -33.68 8.14
C GLU A 347 16.68 -33.80 9.67
N TRP A 348 17.72 -33.44 10.43
CA TRP A 348 17.66 -33.42 11.90
C TRP A 348 16.66 -32.38 12.44
N ALA A 349 16.63 -31.20 11.84
CA ALA A 349 15.72 -30.13 12.22
C ALA A 349 14.26 -30.48 11.91
N GLU A 350 13.97 -31.01 10.73
CA GLU A 350 12.64 -31.49 10.32
C GLU A 350 12.17 -32.67 11.17
N GLY A 351 13.10 -33.50 11.65
CA GLY A 351 12.83 -34.56 12.62
C GLY A 351 12.41 -34.08 14.02
N GLY A 352 12.35 -32.76 14.27
CA GLY A 352 11.94 -32.19 15.55
C GLY A 352 13.06 -32.15 16.59
N PHE A 353 14.31 -32.01 16.16
CA PHE A 353 15.50 -31.92 17.03
C PHE A 353 15.66 -33.12 17.97
N GLN A 354 15.45 -34.33 17.46
CA GLN A 354 15.54 -35.53 18.32
C GLN A 354 16.94 -35.65 18.92
N SER A 355 17.01 -35.82 20.24
CA SER A 355 18.25 -35.83 21.03
C SER A 355 18.94 -37.19 21.09
N LYS A 356 18.55 -38.16 20.25
CA LYS A 356 19.10 -39.52 20.30
C LYS A 356 19.99 -39.80 19.10
N PHE A 357 21.29 -39.57 19.28
CA PHE A 357 22.31 -40.42 18.68
C PHE A 357 22.11 -41.85 19.20
N GLY A 358 21.24 -42.61 18.54
CA GLY A 358 21.32 -44.06 18.58
C GLY A 358 22.62 -44.44 17.90
N LEU A 359 23.61 -44.84 18.68
CA LEU A 359 24.83 -45.50 18.18
C LEU A 359 24.41 -46.72 17.35
N VAL A 360 24.34 -46.56 16.03
CA VAL A 360 24.35 -47.69 15.12
C VAL A 360 25.80 -48.08 14.96
N ASN A 361 26.17 -49.12 15.69
CA ASN A 361 27.39 -49.89 15.49
C ASN A 361 27.46 -50.43 14.05
N GLU A 362 28.69 -50.42 13.54
CA GLU A 362 29.21 -51.25 12.45
C GLU A 362 28.74 -50.99 11.01
N ALA A 363 29.55 -50.23 10.28
CA ALA A 363 30.10 -50.72 9.01
C ALA A 363 31.51 -50.18 8.79
N LYS A 364 32.48 -51.09 8.82
CA LYS A 364 33.90 -50.87 8.50
C LYS A 364 34.04 -50.24 7.11
N VAL A 365 34.57 -49.03 7.03
CA VAL A 365 35.29 -48.57 5.83
C VAL A 365 36.76 -48.51 6.22
N LYS A 366 37.54 -49.45 5.67
CA LYS A 366 39.00 -49.48 5.79
C LYS A 366 39.56 -48.26 5.05
N LEU A 367 40.50 -47.59 5.73
CA LEU A 367 41.46 -46.64 5.16
C LEU A 367 42.18 -47.23 3.94
#